data_AF-A0A7S3AFR8-F1
#
_entry.id   AF-A0A7S3AFR8-F1
#
_cell.length_a   1.000
_cell.length_b   1.000
_cell.length_c   1.000
_cell.angle_alpha   90.00
_cell.angle_beta   90.00
_cell.angle_gamma   90.00
#
_symmetry.space_group_name_H-M   'P 1'
#
loop_
_entity.id
_entity.type
_entity.pdbx_description
1 polymer ?
#
loop_
_entity_poly.entity_id
_entity_poly.type
_entity_poly.pdbx_seq_one_letter_code
_entity_poly.pdbx_strand_id
1 'polypeptide(L)'
;PLRVWSFGLSLVRFCEGEYPRAPADFSVLSRYVIKEYTPIWKLPRFASALAACNQSAFCALRRELRNAGYDDAYLTRSMHKMATALIGALRPRMFAAFRRLRLRSDATFEVFRFDFMIDAWARAILTEVNISPNLVAAHPIDGEVKLRLLRDTLTIAKQRLLPTETLPQLRGVHCSEGCCKLASTATLPAACARFAALCLMDAELRMLRVSQAEAFNAGAFQRIWPPSAEGGAKLPPEQTTPEVTASQATESAAADEFATLPETRAPEGLHACWAMTLP
;
A
#
# COMPACT_ATOMS: atom_id res chain seq x y z
N PRO A 1 -11.91 -6.87 -10.05
CA PRO A 1 -12.09 -6.10 -8.79
C PRO A 1 -10.84 -5.26 -8.52
N LEU A 2 -10.95 -4.22 -7.67
CA LEU A 2 -9.80 -3.45 -7.22
C LEU A 2 -8.83 -4.35 -6.44
N ARG A 3 -7.54 -4.26 -6.76
CA ARG A 3 -6.46 -4.92 -6.04
C ARG A 3 -5.36 -3.90 -5.79
N VAL A 4 -4.99 -3.71 -4.53
CA VAL A 4 -3.93 -2.77 -4.12
C VAL A 4 -2.83 -3.56 -3.44
N TRP A 5 -1.60 -3.27 -3.85
CA TRP A 5 -0.38 -3.90 -3.37
C TRP A 5 0.56 -2.83 -2.82
N SER A 6 1.21 -3.12 -1.70
CA SER A 6 2.27 -2.31 -1.11
C SER A 6 3.60 -2.98 -1.40
N PHE A 7 4.59 -2.22 -1.87
CA PHE A 7 5.94 -2.75 -2.08
C PHE A 7 6.71 -2.76 -0.76
N GLY A 8 7.29 -3.91 -0.39
CA GLY A 8 7.93 -4.13 0.91
C GLY A 8 9.27 -3.42 1.10
N LEU A 9 9.82 -2.78 0.07
CA LEU A 9 11.00 -1.93 0.15
C LEU A 9 10.58 -0.47 -0.05
N SER A 10 11.27 0.45 0.62
CA SER A 10 10.96 1.88 0.54
C SER A 10 12.23 2.72 0.63
N LEU A 11 12.15 3.94 0.13
CA LEU A 11 13.22 4.92 0.26
C LEU A 11 12.95 5.79 1.49
N VAL A 12 13.91 5.81 2.42
CA VAL A 12 13.87 6.69 3.59
C VAL A 12 14.82 7.86 3.33
N ARG A 13 14.26 9.07 3.27
CA ARG A 13 14.96 10.30 2.94
C ARG A 13 15.07 11.16 4.19
N PHE A 14 16.29 11.45 4.60
CA PHE A 14 16.56 12.41 5.67
C PHE A 14 16.97 13.75 5.08
N CYS A 15 16.69 14.83 5.82
CA CYS A 15 17.23 16.15 5.52
C CYS A 15 18.77 16.14 5.55
N GLU A 16 19.37 17.11 4.88
CA GLU A 16 20.83 17.26 4.87
C GLU A 16 21.38 17.83 6.18
N GLY A 17 20.57 18.66 6.85
CA GLY A 17 20.90 19.27 8.13
C GLY A 17 20.04 18.72 9.27
N GLU A 18 20.52 18.94 10.50
CA GLU A 18 19.74 18.72 11.71
C GLU A 18 18.48 19.61 11.69
N TYR A 19 17.34 19.04 12.07
CA TYR A 19 16.09 19.77 12.05
C TYR A 19 16.09 20.86 13.14
N PRO A 20 15.81 22.14 12.83
CA PRO A 20 15.91 23.20 13.81
C PRO A 20 14.83 23.10 14.88
N ARG A 21 15.14 23.58 16.10
CA ARG A 21 14.20 23.55 17.23
C ARG A 21 13.26 24.75 17.24
N ALA A 22 13.67 25.88 16.68
CA ALA A 22 12.84 27.07 16.57
C ALA A 22 12.61 27.44 15.09
N PRO A 23 11.42 27.98 14.73
CA PRO A 23 11.13 28.46 13.38
C PRO A 23 12.12 29.53 12.87
N ALA A 24 12.75 30.29 13.76
CA ALA A 24 13.74 31.30 13.41
C ALA A 24 15.06 30.70 12.88
N ASP A 25 15.33 29.43 13.18
CA ASP A 25 16.59 28.76 12.87
C ASP A 25 16.57 28.09 11.47
N PHE A 26 15.47 28.21 10.72
CA PHE A 26 15.38 27.79 9.32
C PHE A 26 16.10 28.79 8.40
N SER A 27 17.39 29.03 8.66
CA SER A 27 18.23 29.96 7.89
C SER A 27 18.44 29.53 6.43
N VAL A 28 18.36 28.22 6.16
CA VAL A 28 18.49 27.64 4.81
C VAL A 28 17.38 26.60 4.58
N LEU A 29 16.21 27.07 4.16
CA LEU A 29 15.03 26.22 3.88
C LEU A 29 15.32 25.05 2.93
N SER A 30 16.24 25.23 1.97
CA SER A 30 16.59 24.20 0.99
C SER A 30 17.21 22.94 1.59
N ARG A 31 17.75 23.00 2.83
CA ARG A 31 18.23 21.80 3.55
C ARG A 31 17.11 20.90 4.07
N TYR A 32 15.89 21.44 4.12
CA TYR A 32 14.71 20.77 4.69
C TYR A 32 13.63 20.50 3.63
N VAL A 33 13.71 21.18 2.49
CA VAL A 33 12.92 20.85 1.28
C VAL A 33 13.69 19.82 0.46
N ILE A 34 13.20 18.58 0.44
CA ILE A 34 13.93 17.43 -0.07
C ILE A 34 13.99 17.44 -1.61
N LYS A 35 15.05 18.06 -2.16
CA LYS A 35 15.51 17.82 -3.54
C LYS A 35 16.68 16.83 -3.56
N GLU A 36 17.64 17.07 -2.67
CA GLU A 36 18.72 16.15 -2.30
C GLU A 36 18.44 15.66 -0.88
N TYR A 37 18.83 14.43 -0.56
CA TYR A 37 18.60 13.84 0.76
C TYR A 37 19.82 13.10 1.28
N THR A 38 19.92 13.04 2.62
CA THR A 38 20.84 12.13 3.28
C THR A 38 20.22 10.74 3.30
N PRO A 39 20.80 9.76 2.59
CA PRO A 39 20.30 8.41 2.65
C PRO A 39 20.60 7.73 4.00
N ILE A 40 19.72 6.82 4.41
CA ILE A 40 19.80 6.16 5.72
C ILE A 40 21.14 5.45 5.99
N TRP A 41 21.81 4.91 4.96
CA TRP A 41 23.10 4.21 5.12
C TRP A 41 24.28 5.15 5.38
N LYS A 42 24.12 6.46 5.17
CA LYS A 42 25.12 7.47 5.59
C LYS A 42 24.99 7.85 7.06
N LEU A 43 23.93 7.41 7.75
CA LEU A 43 23.67 7.74 9.15
C LEU A 43 24.18 6.61 10.05
N PRO A 44 25.25 6.83 10.85
CA PRO A 44 25.86 5.76 11.66
C PRO A 44 24.88 5.10 12.64
N ARG A 45 23.89 5.85 13.15
CA ARG A 45 22.84 5.36 14.03
C ARG A 45 22.08 4.16 13.45
N PHE A 46 21.91 4.10 12.12
CA PHE A 46 21.16 3.03 11.47
C PHE A 46 22.02 1.84 11.04
N ALA A 47 23.34 1.86 11.23
CA ALA A 47 24.23 0.82 10.72
C ALA A 47 23.86 -0.59 11.22
N SER A 48 23.60 -0.73 12.52
CA SER A 48 23.20 -2.00 13.13
C SER A 48 21.81 -2.45 12.68
N ALA A 49 20.86 -1.52 12.62
CA ALA A 49 19.49 -1.78 12.17
C ALA A 49 19.45 -2.20 10.69
N LEU A 50 20.24 -1.55 9.82
CA LEU A 50 20.37 -1.89 8.41
C LEU A 50 20.97 -3.28 8.21
N ALA A 51 22.03 -3.62 8.94
CA ALA A 51 22.63 -4.96 8.88
C ALA A 51 21.60 -6.05 9.24
N ALA A 52 20.85 -5.84 10.33
CA ALA A 52 19.83 -6.79 10.77
C ALA A 52 18.58 -6.83 9.87
N CYS A 53 18.38 -5.81 9.02
CA CYS A 53 17.27 -5.67 8.10
C CYS A 53 17.65 -6.00 6.64
N ASN A 54 18.78 -6.66 6.41
CA ASN A 54 19.29 -6.97 5.07
C ASN A 54 19.31 -5.71 4.16
N GLN A 55 19.78 -4.59 4.72
CA GLN A 55 19.86 -3.27 4.09
C GLN A 55 18.50 -2.63 3.71
N SER A 56 17.37 -3.17 4.16
CA SER A 56 16.06 -2.53 3.98
C SER A 56 15.94 -1.28 4.84
N ALA A 57 15.89 -0.12 4.19
CA ALA A 57 15.80 1.19 4.85
C ALA A 57 14.56 1.33 5.75
N PHE A 58 13.39 0.93 5.25
CA PHE A 58 12.15 1.03 6.04
C PHE A 58 12.11 0.06 7.21
N CYS A 59 12.66 -1.16 7.04
CA CYS A 59 12.83 -2.08 8.16
C CYS A 59 13.76 -1.49 9.23
N ALA A 60 14.90 -0.91 8.83
CA ALA A 60 15.85 -0.32 9.76
C ALA A 60 15.23 0.85 10.53
N LEU A 61 14.48 1.71 9.84
CA LEU A 61 13.70 2.78 10.46
C LEU A 61 12.68 2.26 11.47
N ARG A 62 11.84 1.31 11.06
CA ARG A 62 10.83 0.71 11.95
C ARG A 62 11.45 0.06 13.19
N ARG A 63 12.61 -0.58 13.02
CA ARG A 63 13.36 -1.17 14.13
C ARG A 63 13.83 -0.11 15.12
N GLU A 64 14.39 1.01 14.64
CA GLU A 64 14.79 2.12 15.51
C GLU A 64 13.60 2.76 16.24
N LEU A 65 12.47 2.94 15.56
CA LEU A 65 11.23 3.42 16.19
C LEU A 65 10.75 2.47 17.28
N ARG A 66 10.78 1.16 17.02
CA ARG A 66 10.42 0.13 18.02
C ARG A 66 11.37 0.15 19.22
N ASN A 67 12.68 0.28 18.98
CA ASN A 67 13.68 0.39 20.04
C ASN A 67 13.46 1.65 20.90
N ALA A 68 12.90 2.72 20.32
CA ALA A 68 12.52 3.93 21.02
C ALA A 68 11.12 3.86 21.69
N GLY A 69 10.44 2.71 21.64
CA GLY A 69 9.15 2.49 22.31
C GLY A 69 7.91 2.81 21.49
N TYR A 70 8.05 3.13 20.20
CA TYR A 70 6.91 3.39 19.31
C TYR A 70 6.32 2.11 18.70
N ASP A 71 5.00 2.11 18.42
CA ASP A 71 4.33 1.03 17.68
C ASP A 71 4.60 1.18 16.16
N ASP A 72 5.66 0.53 15.68
CA ASP A 72 6.00 0.51 14.24
C ASP A 72 4.98 -0.23 13.37
N ALA A 73 4.18 -1.12 13.97
CA ALA A 73 3.11 -1.80 13.28
C ALA A 73 1.90 -0.86 13.06
N TYR A 74 1.59 0.01 14.03
CA TYR A 74 0.60 1.10 13.84
C TYR A 74 1.01 2.03 12.69
N LEU A 75 2.27 2.46 12.66
CA LEU A 75 2.80 3.27 11.56
C LEU A 75 2.50 2.63 10.20
N THR A 76 2.86 1.36 10.04
CA THR A 76 2.67 0.64 8.77
C THR A 76 1.18 0.45 8.43
N ARG A 77 0.35 0.09 9.41
CA ARG A 77 -1.11 -0.06 9.21
C ARG A 77 -1.74 1.28 8.80
N SER A 78 -1.31 2.39 9.41
CA SER A 78 -1.83 3.73 9.10
C SER A 78 -1.50 4.14 7.65
N MET A 79 -0.28 3.90 7.18
CA MET A 79 0.13 4.13 5.79
C MET A 79 -0.71 3.31 4.80
N HIS A 80 -0.85 2.00 5.05
CA HIS A 80 -1.67 1.13 4.19
C HIS A 80 -3.15 1.56 4.19
N LYS A 81 -3.70 1.94 5.34
CA LYS A 81 -5.08 2.44 5.45
C LYS A 81 -5.30 3.70 4.64
N MET A 82 -4.39 4.68 4.72
CA MET A 82 -4.47 5.91 3.92
C MET A 82 -4.40 5.62 2.42
N ALA A 83 -3.44 4.80 1.98
CA ALA A 83 -3.28 4.44 0.57
C ALA A 83 -4.52 3.72 0.01
N THR A 84 -5.04 2.73 0.74
CA THR A 84 -6.24 1.98 0.33
C THR A 84 -7.50 2.83 0.33
N ALA A 85 -7.67 3.73 1.31
CA ALA A 85 -8.80 4.65 1.34
C ALA A 85 -8.79 5.61 0.15
N LEU A 86 -7.62 6.20 -0.16
CA LEU A 86 -7.47 7.11 -1.29
C LEU A 86 -7.76 6.40 -2.63
N ILE A 87 -7.11 5.26 -2.88
CA ILE A 87 -7.34 4.49 -4.12
C ILE A 87 -8.78 3.99 -4.20
N GLY A 88 -9.35 3.56 -3.07
CA GLY A 88 -10.75 3.14 -2.97
C GLY A 88 -11.73 4.27 -3.33
N ALA A 89 -11.46 5.50 -2.90
CA ALA A 89 -12.25 6.68 -3.24
C ALA A 89 -12.12 7.08 -4.71
N LEU A 90 -10.96 6.85 -5.35
CA LEU A 90 -10.73 7.12 -6.77
C LEU A 90 -11.37 6.08 -7.70
N ARG A 91 -11.68 4.88 -7.18
CA ARG A 91 -12.19 3.74 -7.96
C ARG A 91 -13.38 4.10 -8.87
N PRO A 92 -14.46 4.79 -8.45
CA PRO A 92 -15.58 5.08 -9.35
C PRO A 92 -15.17 5.93 -10.56
N ARG A 93 -14.30 6.94 -10.33
CA ARG A 93 -13.77 7.81 -11.39
C ARG A 93 -12.86 7.05 -12.35
N MET A 94 -11.98 6.19 -11.83
CA MET A 94 -11.12 5.33 -12.65
C MET A 94 -11.95 4.38 -13.52
N PHE A 95 -12.97 3.75 -12.96
CA PHE A 95 -13.85 2.82 -13.71
C PHE A 95 -14.65 3.55 -14.80
N ALA A 96 -15.15 4.76 -14.52
CA ALA A 96 -15.79 5.59 -15.53
C ALA A 96 -14.83 5.94 -16.67
N ALA A 97 -13.58 6.31 -16.35
CA ALA A 97 -12.54 6.59 -17.34
C ALA A 97 -12.19 5.37 -18.18
N PHE A 98 -12.02 4.19 -17.56
CA PHE A 98 -11.75 2.94 -18.29
C PHE A 98 -12.85 2.59 -19.27
N ARG A 99 -14.13 2.73 -18.87
CA ARG A 99 -15.27 2.53 -19.77
C ARG A 99 -15.25 3.51 -20.93
N ARG A 100 -15.03 4.80 -20.66
CA ARG A 100 -14.99 5.85 -21.69
C ARG A 100 -13.87 5.62 -22.70
N LEU A 101 -12.70 5.22 -22.23
CA LEU A 101 -11.52 4.97 -23.05
C LEU A 101 -11.46 3.54 -23.64
N ARG A 102 -12.50 2.72 -23.39
CA ARG A 102 -12.55 1.29 -23.79
C ARG A 102 -11.33 0.49 -23.31
N LEU A 103 -10.77 0.89 -22.17
CA LEU A 103 -9.66 0.19 -21.54
C LEU A 103 -10.16 -1.02 -20.77
N ARG A 104 -9.45 -2.12 -20.93
CA ARG A 104 -9.68 -3.35 -20.20
C ARG A 104 -9.11 -3.20 -18.78
N SER A 105 -9.99 -3.16 -17.78
CA SER A 105 -9.57 -3.03 -16.36
C SER A 105 -8.70 -4.19 -15.87
N ASP A 106 -8.78 -5.36 -16.52
CA ASP A 106 -7.95 -6.53 -16.22
C ASP A 106 -6.57 -6.48 -16.90
N ALA A 107 -6.36 -5.56 -17.85
CA ALA A 107 -5.10 -5.35 -18.55
C ALA A 107 -4.38 -4.05 -18.14
N THR A 108 -4.93 -3.31 -17.18
CA THR A 108 -4.35 -2.05 -16.68
C THR A 108 -3.77 -2.23 -15.28
N PHE A 109 -2.64 -1.58 -15.03
CA PHE A 109 -2.03 -1.40 -13.71
C PHE A 109 -1.42 0.00 -13.64
N GLU A 110 -1.17 0.48 -12.43
CA GLU A 110 -0.56 1.78 -12.16
C GLU A 110 0.35 1.65 -10.95
N VAL A 111 1.48 2.36 -10.95
CA VAL A 111 2.41 2.42 -9.81
C VAL A 111 2.31 3.81 -9.20
N PHE A 112 1.92 3.87 -7.92
CA PHE A 112 1.81 5.12 -7.18
C PHE A 112 2.92 5.20 -6.14
N ARG A 113 3.60 6.34 -6.08
CA ARG A 113 4.52 6.64 -4.99
C ARG A 113 3.82 7.51 -3.96
N PHE A 114 3.76 7.02 -2.73
CA PHE A 114 3.19 7.74 -1.60
C PHE A 114 4.32 8.30 -0.75
N ASP A 115 4.33 9.63 -0.60
CA ASP A 115 5.28 10.33 0.23
C ASP A 115 4.60 10.59 1.58
N PHE A 116 5.17 10.02 2.64
CA PHE A 116 4.74 10.20 4.02
C PHE A 116 5.80 10.96 4.79
N MET A 117 5.38 11.92 5.61
CA MET A 117 6.20 12.36 6.73
C MET A 117 5.89 11.52 7.97
N ILE A 118 6.87 11.34 8.85
CA ILE A 118 6.64 10.78 10.19
C ILE A 118 6.84 11.90 11.20
N ASP A 119 5.88 12.04 12.12
CA ASP A 119 5.95 13.06 13.17
C ASP A 119 6.65 12.56 14.44
N ALA A 120 6.70 13.42 15.45
CA ALA A 120 7.33 13.16 16.74
C ALA A 120 6.69 11.99 17.52
N TRP A 121 5.48 11.55 17.16
CA TRP A 121 4.77 10.44 17.80
C TRP A 121 4.78 9.17 16.94
N ALA A 122 5.67 9.09 15.95
CA ALA A 122 5.76 8.01 14.99
C ALA A 122 4.45 7.78 14.19
N ARG A 123 3.68 8.85 13.92
CA ARG A 123 2.48 8.79 13.08
C ARG A 123 2.82 9.16 11.65
N ALA A 124 2.19 8.46 10.69
CA ALA A 124 2.32 8.76 9.27
C ALA A 124 1.43 9.95 8.88
N ILE A 125 2.00 10.95 8.23
CA ILE A 125 1.32 12.10 7.64
C ILE A 125 1.51 12.02 6.13
N LEU A 126 0.44 11.79 5.36
CA LEU A 126 0.51 11.78 3.90
C LEU A 126 0.80 13.20 3.39
N THR A 127 1.89 13.39 2.65
CA THR A 127 2.25 14.69 2.08
C THR A 127 1.97 14.79 0.59
N GLU A 128 2.23 13.72 -0.16
CA GLU A 128 2.09 13.74 -1.62
C GLU A 128 1.80 12.33 -2.17
N VAL A 129 1.08 12.28 -3.29
CA VAL A 129 0.88 11.05 -4.07
C VAL A 129 1.27 11.31 -5.52
N ASN A 130 2.23 10.54 -6.01
CA ASN A 130 2.76 10.63 -7.35
C ASN A 130 2.21 9.50 -8.22
N ILE A 131 1.53 9.85 -9.30
CA ILE A 131 0.94 8.90 -10.27
C ILE A 131 1.98 8.41 -11.29
N SER A 132 3.14 9.05 -11.36
CA SER A 132 4.24 8.62 -12.25
C SER A 132 5.57 8.83 -11.55
N PRO A 133 5.93 7.92 -10.61
CA PRO A 133 7.15 8.09 -9.86
C PRO A 133 8.40 8.07 -10.73
N ASN A 134 9.37 8.90 -10.37
CA ASN A 134 10.68 8.89 -11.03
C ASN A 134 11.41 7.57 -10.74
N LEU A 135 11.71 6.81 -11.81
CA LEU A 135 12.42 5.53 -11.75
C LEU A 135 13.95 5.66 -11.93
N VAL A 136 14.46 6.86 -12.18
CA VAL A 136 15.91 7.14 -12.21
C VAL A 136 16.49 7.06 -10.80
N ALA A 137 17.58 6.30 -10.64
CA ALA A 137 18.26 6.16 -9.35
C ALA A 137 19.08 7.42 -9.03
N ALA A 138 18.83 8.05 -7.88
CA ALA A 138 19.66 9.14 -7.38
C ALA A 138 20.90 8.59 -6.66
N HIS A 139 20.75 7.45 -5.98
CA HIS A 139 21.82 6.68 -5.36
C HIS A 139 21.81 5.21 -5.80
N PRO A 140 22.96 4.48 -5.72
CA PRO A 140 23.05 3.10 -6.20
C PRO A 140 22.01 2.14 -5.59
N ILE A 141 21.75 2.23 -4.29
CA ILE A 141 20.76 1.37 -3.61
C ILE A 141 19.31 1.74 -3.96
N ASP A 142 19.04 2.98 -4.37
CA ASP A 142 17.73 3.33 -4.93
C ASP A 142 17.52 2.59 -6.26
N GLY A 143 18.60 2.41 -7.03
CA GLY A 143 18.58 1.67 -8.29
C GLY A 143 18.11 0.23 -8.10
N GLU A 144 18.65 -0.47 -7.10
CA GLU A 144 18.23 -1.84 -6.78
C GLU A 144 16.76 -1.88 -6.34
N VAL A 145 16.33 -0.97 -5.45
CA VAL A 145 14.93 -0.90 -5.00
C VAL A 145 13.98 -0.67 -6.18
N LYS A 146 14.31 0.27 -7.07
CA LYS A 146 13.48 0.63 -8.23
C LYS A 146 13.48 -0.45 -9.31
N LEU A 147 14.61 -1.11 -9.55
CA LEU A 147 14.69 -2.24 -10.46
C LEU A 147 13.82 -3.40 -9.97
N ARG A 148 13.91 -3.71 -8.67
CA ARG A 148 13.13 -4.77 -8.03
C ARG A 148 11.63 -4.43 -8.03
N LEU A 149 11.26 -3.17 -7.78
CA LEU A 149 9.90 -2.66 -7.91
C LEU A 149 9.36 -2.95 -9.32
N LEU A 150 10.08 -2.54 -10.35
CA LEU A 150 9.67 -2.73 -11.75
C LEU A 150 9.52 -4.21 -12.10
N ARG A 151 10.54 -5.01 -11.76
CA ARG A 151 10.54 -6.45 -12.01
C ARG A 151 9.35 -7.13 -11.37
N ASP A 152 9.12 -6.89 -10.07
CA ASP A 152 8.06 -7.55 -9.32
C ASP A 152 6.68 -7.03 -9.78
N THR A 153 6.55 -5.73 -10.12
CA THR A 153 5.33 -5.15 -10.69
C THR A 153 4.95 -5.84 -11.99
N LEU A 154 5.88 -5.96 -12.94
CA LEU A 154 5.64 -6.64 -14.22
C LEU A 154 5.36 -8.13 -14.03
N THR A 155 5.98 -8.75 -13.02
CA THR A 155 5.76 -10.17 -12.68
C THR A 155 4.34 -10.40 -12.16
N ILE A 156 3.76 -9.47 -11.41
CA ILE A 156 2.34 -9.52 -10.99
C ILE A 156 1.42 -9.17 -12.16
N ALA A 157 1.70 -8.07 -12.87
CA ALA A 157 0.83 -7.57 -13.93
C ALA A 157 0.63 -8.61 -15.06
N LYS A 158 1.70 -9.31 -15.46
CA LYS A 158 1.62 -10.34 -16.51
C LYS A 158 0.65 -11.48 -16.17
N GLN A 159 0.42 -11.78 -14.88
CA GLN A 159 -0.48 -12.86 -14.48
C GLN A 159 -1.92 -12.65 -14.97
N ARG A 160 -2.33 -11.38 -15.16
CA ARG A 160 -3.67 -11.04 -15.65
C ARG A 160 -3.84 -11.27 -17.15
N LEU A 161 -2.72 -11.25 -17.89
CA LEU A 161 -2.65 -11.43 -19.34
C LEU A 161 -2.53 -12.90 -19.74
N LEU A 162 -2.26 -13.79 -18.78
CA LEU A 162 -2.12 -15.21 -19.06
C LEU A 162 -3.46 -15.86 -19.49
N PRO A 163 -3.43 -16.81 -20.43
CA PRO A 163 -4.56 -17.69 -20.74
C PRO A 163 -5.03 -18.45 -19.49
N THR A 164 -6.31 -18.81 -19.43
CA THR A 164 -6.90 -19.45 -18.24
C THR A 164 -6.29 -20.83 -17.97
N GLU A 165 -5.86 -21.51 -19.02
CA GLU A 165 -5.29 -22.86 -19.03
C GLU A 165 -3.89 -22.91 -18.43
N THR A 166 -3.15 -21.79 -18.48
CA THR A 166 -1.78 -21.69 -17.94
C THR A 166 -1.76 -21.24 -16.49
N LEU A 167 -2.90 -20.78 -15.96
CA LEU A 167 -3.02 -20.38 -14.56
C LEU A 167 -3.02 -21.61 -13.64
N PRO A 168 -2.42 -21.50 -12.44
CA PRO A 168 -2.40 -22.60 -11.49
C PRO A 168 -3.81 -23.02 -11.07
N GLN A 169 -3.98 -24.30 -10.79
CA GLN A 169 -5.19 -24.80 -10.15
C GLN A 169 -5.37 -24.16 -8.77
N LEU A 170 -6.63 -23.93 -8.40
CA LEU A 170 -6.95 -23.35 -7.11
C LEU A 170 -6.51 -24.28 -5.98
N ARG A 171 -5.81 -23.73 -4.98
CA ARG A 171 -5.39 -24.45 -3.77
C ARG A 171 -5.98 -23.78 -2.53
N GLY A 172 -6.28 -24.57 -1.50
CA GLY A 172 -6.77 -24.06 -0.22
C GLY A 172 -8.14 -23.37 -0.28
N VAL A 173 -8.99 -23.76 -1.24
CA VAL A 173 -10.37 -23.27 -1.30
C VAL A 173 -11.21 -24.04 -0.28
N HIS A 174 -11.70 -23.33 0.73
CA HIS A 174 -12.66 -23.86 1.70
C HIS A 174 -14.03 -23.27 1.39
N CYS A 175 -15.00 -24.10 1.03
CA CYS A 175 -16.38 -23.68 0.94
C CYS A 175 -16.94 -23.51 2.35
N SER A 176 -17.55 -22.36 2.65
CA SER A 176 -18.35 -22.23 3.86
C SER A 176 -19.58 -23.15 3.78
N GLU A 177 -20.00 -23.66 4.93
CA GLU A 177 -21.21 -24.48 5.08
C GLU A 177 -22.44 -23.68 4.65
N GLY A 178 -22.77 -23.72 3.35
CA GLY A 178 -23.86 -22.93 2.77
C GLY A 178 -23.75 -22.69 1.26
N CYS A 179 -22.57 -22.87 0.66
CA CYS A 179 -22.35 -22.60 -0.77
C CYS A 179 -23.08 -23.58 -1.73
N CYS A 180 -23.46 -24.78 -1.26
CA CYS A 180 -24.03 -25.85 -2.09
C CYS A 180 -25.57 -25.90 -2.15
N LYS A 181 -26.29 -24.80 -1.87
CA LYS A 181 -27.77 -24.81 -1.89
C LYS A 181 -28.41 -24.67 -3.28
N LEU A 182 -27.65 -24.50 -4.36
CA LEU A 182 -28.17 -24.48 -5.74
C LEU A 182 -27.67 -25.71 -6.53
N ALA A 183 -28.38 -26.82 -6.42
CA ALA A 183 -28.50 -27.86 -7.47
C ALA A 183 -29.44 -28.99 -6.99
N SER A 184 -30.73 -28.71 -6.81
CA SER A 184 -31.72 -29.79 -6.74
C SER A 184 -32.27 -30.06 -8.14
N THR A 185 -31.55 -30.86 -8.93
CA THR A 185 -32.09 -31.80 -9.95
C THR A 185 -30.93 -32.41 -10.77
N ALA A 186 -30.07 -33.21 -10.14
CA ALA A 186 -29.36 -34.34 -10.75
C ALA A 186 -28.38 -34.94 -9.72
N THR A 187 -28.49 -36.25 -9.49
CA THR A 187 -27.66 -37.05 -8.58
C THR A 187 -26.18 -37.06 -8.99
N LEU A 188 -25.28 -36.70 -8.07
CA LEU A 188 -23.81 -36.76 -8.25
C LEU A 188 -23.15 -37.78 -7.30
N PRO A 189 -22.12 -38.55 -7.73
CA PRO A 189 -21.43 -39.55 -6.91
C PRO A 189 -20.47 -38.97 -5.85
N ALA A 190 -20.29 -39.73 -4.76
CA ALA A 190 -19.80 -39.31 -3.44
C ALA A 190 -18.37 -38.74 -3.33
N ALA A 191 -17.49 -38.92 -4.32
CA ALA A 191 -16.14 -38.35 -4.32
C ALA A 191 -16.00 -37.10 -5.22
N CYS A 192 -16.95 -36.85 -6.12
CA CYS A 192 -16.90 -35.82 -7.18
C CYS A 192 -18.05 -34.82 -7.14
N ALA A 193 -18.84 -34.78 -6.06
CA ALA A 193 -19.46 -33.53 -5.59
C ALA A 193 -18.41 -32.42 -5.30
N ARG A 194 -17.12 -32.77 -5.31
CA ARG A 194 -15.97 -31.93 -4.97
C ARG A 194 -15.74 -30.68 -5.84
N PHE A 195 -16.37 -30.48 -7.00
CA PHE A 195 -16.26 -29.22 -7.76
C PHE A 195 -17.45 -28.88 -8.69
N ALA A 196 -18.55 -29.64 -8.69
CA ALA A 196 -19.59 -29.52 -9.72
C ALA A 196 -20.43 -28.23 -9.70
N ALA A 197 -20.39 -27.44 -8.62
CA ALA A 197 -21.00 -26.12 -8.56
C ALA A 197 -20.45 -25.35 -7.35
N LEU A 198 -19.18 -24.92 -7.39
CA LEU A 198 -18.97 -23.55 -6.93
C LEU A 198 -19.93 -22.75 -7.81
N CYS A 199 -20.89 -22.03 -7.24
CA CYS A 199 -21.83 -21.16 -7.96
C CYS A 199 -21.10 -19.98 -8.66
N LEU A 200 -19.90 -20.22 -9.16
CA LEU A 200 -18.96 -19.29 -9.72
C LEU A 200 -18.97 -19.48 -11.23
N MET A 201 -19.23 -18.40 -11.94
CA MET A 201 -19.07 -18.33 -13.39
C MET A 201 -17.59 -18.50 -13.77
N ASP A 202 -17.32 -18.87 -15.02
CA ASP A 202 -15.94 -19.00 -15.54
C ASP A 202 -15.09 -17.74 -15.29
N ALA A 203 -15.72 -16.56 -15.35
CA ALA A 203 -15.08 -15.29 -15.06
C ALA A 203 -14.61 -15.19 -13.59
N GLU A 204 -15.41 -15.70 -12.65
CA GLU A 204 -15.09 -15.71 -11.22
C GLU A 204 -14.02 -16.75 -10.89
N LEU A 205 -14.11 -17.93 -11.49
CA LEU A 205 -13.08 -18.96 -11.38
C LEU A 205 -11.73 -18.45 -11.91
N ARG A 206 -11.74 -17.80 -13.08
CA ARG A 206 -10.55 -17.15 -13.65
C ARG A 206 -10.03 -16.07 -12.71
N MET A 207 -10.90 -15.24 -12.15
CA MET A 207 -10.51 -14.18 -11.21
C MET A 207 -9.74 -14.75 -10.00
N LEU A 208 -10.22 -15.85 -9.42
CA LEU A 208 -9.57 -16.53 -8.29
C LEU A 208 -8.22 -17.12 -8.69
N ARG A 209 -8.13 -17.78 -9.85
CA ARG A 209 -6.88 -18.34 -10.36
C ARG A 209 -5.82 -17.26 -10.59
N VAL A 210 -6.21 -16.15 -11.22
CA VAL A 210 -5.33 -14.97 -11.36
C VAL A 210 -4.93 -14.42 -9.99
N SER A 211 -5.87 -14.33 -9.05
CA SER A 211 -5.59 -13.83 -7.69
C SER A 211 -4.54 -14.69 -6.98
N GLN A 212 -4.62 -16.01 -7.10
CA GLN A 212 -3.64 -16.94 -6.54
C GLN A 212 -2.29 -16.83 -7.27
N ALA A 213 -2.30 -16.73 -8.60
CA ALA A 213 -1.08 -16.53 -9.38
C ALA A 213 -0.36 -15.23 -9.01
N GLU A 214 -1.09 -14.12 -8.87
CA GLU A 214 -0.52 -12.84 -8.40
C GLU A 214 0.09 -12.98 -7.00
N ALA A 215 -0.60 -13.66 -6.06
CA ALA A 215 -0.09 -13.86 -4.71
C ALA A 215 1.18 -14.71 -4.67
N PHE A 216 1.22 -15.78 -5.46
CA PHE A 216 2.40 -16.64 -5.59
C PHE A 216 3.59 -15.90 -6.21
N ASN A 217 3.31 -14.98 -7.13
CA ASN A 217 4.33 -14.22 -7.87
C ASN A 217 4.52 -12.79 -7.34
N ALA A 218 4.11 -12.51 -6.10
CA ALA A 218 4.07 -11.14 -5.57
C ALA A 218 5.47 -10.53 -5.34
N GLY A 219 6.52 -11.36 -5.24
CA GLY A 219 7.87 -10.87 -4.95
C GLY A 219 7.90 -10.11 -3.63
N ALA A 220 8.39 -8.87 -3.63
CA ALA A 220 8.37 -8.00 -2.46
C ALA A 220 7.01 -7.31 -2.19
N PHE A 221 5.99 -7.52 -3.02
CA PHE A 221 4.69 -6.92 -2.78
C PHE A 221 3.86 -7.68 -1.75
N GLN A 222 3.16 -6.93 -0.89
CA GLN A 222 2.11 -7.43 -0.03
C GLN A 222 0.76 -6.90 -0.52
N ARG A 223 -0.25 -7.76 -0.62
CA ARG A 223 -1.61 -7.32 -0.92
C ARG A 223 -2.21 -6.62 0.29
N ILE A 224 -2.58 -5.35 0.11
CA ILE A 224 -3.25 -4.54 1.15
C ILE A 224 -4.74 -4.35 0.85
N TRP A 225 -5.18 -4.63 -0.39
CA TRP A 225 -6.59 -4.69 -0.75
C TRP A 225 -6.89 -5.70 -1.88
N PRO A 226 -7.99 -6.48 -1.79
CA PRO A 226 -8.71 -6.77 -0.55
C PRO A 226 -7.72 -7.35 0.49
N PRO A 227 -7.91 -7.10 1.79
CA PRO A 227 -7.03 -7.64 2.80
C PRO A 227 -7.05 -9.17 2.72
N SER A 228 -5.94 -9.82 3.08
CA SER A 228 -5.96 -11.27 3.33
C SER A 228 -7.03 -11.58 4.38
N ALA A 229 -7.57 -12.79 4.36
CA ALA A 229 -8.61 -13.23 5.32
C ALA A 229 -8.21 -13.01 6.80
N GLU A 230 -6.91 -12.89 7.08
CA GLU A 230 -6.35 -12.61 8.41
C GLU A 230 -6.41 -11.13 8.83
N GLY A 231 -6.87 -10.19 7.98
CA GLY A 231 -6.77 -8.74 8.25
C GLY A 231 -7.97 -7.91 7.81
N GLY A 232 -9.19 -8.43 7.95
CA GLY A 232 -10.45 -7.85 7.45
C GLY A 232 -10.71 -6.38 7.82
N ALA A 233 -10.22 -5.45 6.99
CA ALA A 233 -10.70 -4.08 6.95
C ALA A 233 -11.92 -4.01 5.99
N LYS A 234 -13.09 -3.64 6.53
CA LYS A 234 -14.27 -3.30 5.71
C LYS A 234 -13.99 -1.99 4.95
N LEU A 235 -14.38 -1.95 3.66
CA LEU A 235 -14.47 -0.71 2.89
C LEU A 235 -15.37 0.30 3.63
N PRO A 236 -15.09 1.62 3.55
CA PRO A 236 -16.12 2.62 3.78
C PRO A 236 -17.30 2.35 2.85
N PRO A 237 -18.55 2.52 3.30
CA PRO A 237 -19.72 2.32 2.46
C PRO A 237 -19.63 3.18 1.20
N GLU A 238 -20.11 2.62 0.09
CA GLU A 238 -20.24 3.29 -1.19
C GLU A 238 -21.23 4.45 -1.04
N GLN A 239 -20.71 5.64 -0.78
CA GLN A 239 -21.53 6.85 -0.83
C GLN A 239 -21.88 7.09 -2.29
N THR A 240 -23.12 6.79 -2.65
CA THR A 240 -23.75 7.29 -3.86
C THR A 240 -23.75 8.82 -3.78
N THR A 241 -22.77 9.46 -4.41
CA THR A 241 -22.78 10.91 -4.53
C THR A 241 -23.95 11.31 -5.44
N PRO A 242 -24.88 12.17 -4.99
CA PRO A 242 -25.75 12.87 -5.92
C PRO A 242 -24.88 13.77 -6.82
N GLU A 243 -25.32 14.04 -8.04
CA GLU A 243 -24.71 15.02 -8.93
C GLU A 243 -24.55 16.36 -8.19
N VAL A 244 -23.31 16.69 -7.81
CA VAL A 244 -22.98 18.02 -7.30
C VAL A 244 -22.56 18.86 -8.50
N THR A 245 -23.51 19.68 -8.96
CA THR A 245 -23.25 20.85 -9.77
C THR A 245 -22.31 21.79 -9.02
N ALA A 246 -21.35 22.35 -9.73
CA ALA A 246 -20.34 23.23 -9.18
C ALA A 246 -20.97 24.51 -8.61
N SER A 247 -20.99 24.65 -7.28
CA SER A 247 -20.93 25.95 -6.60
C SER A 247 -20.69 25.76 -5.09
N GLN A 248 -19.59 26.35 -4.60
CA GLN A 248 -19.36 26.86 -3.24
C GLN A 248 -19.76 26.00 -2.02
N ALA A 249 -18.77 25.52 -1.26
CA ALA A 249 -18.90 25.34 0.19
C ALA A 249 -17.52 25.37 0.88
N THR A 250 -17.50 26.12 1.98
CA THR A 250 -16.40 26.59 2.83
C THR A 250 -15.77 25.53 3.74
N GLU A 251 -14.49 25.72 4.04
CA GLU A 251 -13.71 25.08 5.12
C GLU A 251 -14.37 25.28 6.49
N SER A 252 -14.60 24.22 7.28
CA SER A 252 -14.69 24.31 8.76
C SER A 252 -14.93 22.97 9.49
N ALA A 253 -15.34 21.87 8.85
CA ALA A 253 -15.96 20.76 9.61
C ALA A 253 -15.07 19.55 9.96
N ALA A 254 -13.77 19.52 9.63
CA ALA A 254 -12.93 18.32 9.78
C ALA A 254 -11.99 18.32 11.01
N ALA A 255 -12.05 19.33 11.89
CA ALA A 255 -11.08 19.50 12.96
C ALA A 255 -11.42 18.78 14.29
N ASP A 256 -12.66 18.37 14.51
CA ASP A 256 -13.12 18.05 15.88
C ASP A 256 -13.02 16.57 16.30
N GLU A 257 -12.63 15.63 15.44
CA GLU A 257 -12.68 14.20 15.78
C GLU A 257 -11.33 13.58 16.23
N PHE A 258 -10.25 14.36 16.35
CA PHE A 258 -8.90 13.86 16.66
C PHE A 258 -8.35 14.22 18.06
N ALA A 259 -9.12 14.89 18.91
CA ALA A 259 -8.61 15.48 20.14
C ALA A 259 -9.12 14.78 21.41
N THR A 260 -8.68 13.56 21.71
CA THR A 260 -8.60 13.07 23.12
C THR A 260 -7.78 11.78 23.22
N LEU A 261 -6.48 11.85 23.52
CA LEU A 261 -5.71 10.79 24.19
C LEU A 261 -4.55 11.43 25.01
N PRO A 262 -4.14 10.81 26.14
CA PRO A 262 -3.38 11.49 27.20
C PRO A 262 -1.93 11.78 26.83
N GLU A 263 -1.43 12.92 27.29
CA GLU A 263 -0.05 13.38 27.15
C GLU A 263 0.92 12.45 27.91
N THR A 264 1.47 11.45 27.23
CA THR A 264 2.70 10.79 27.68
C THR A 264 3.88 11.43 26.96
N ARG A 265 4.78 12.04 27.76
CA ARG A 265 5.99 12.76 27.34
C ARG A 265 6.83 11.89 26.38
N ALA A 266 7.10 12.40 25.18
CA ALA A 266 7.98 11.74 24.22
C ALA A 266 9.40 11.59 24.81
N PRO A 267 10.09 10.45 24.63
CA PRO A 267 11.47 10.30 25.07
C PRO A 267 12.38 11.29 24.32
N GLU A 268 13.23 11.99 25.08
CA GLU A 268 14.21 12.95 24.54
C GLU A 268 15.14 12.23 23.54
N GLY A 269 15.22 12.72 22.31
CA GLY A 269 16.20 12.26 21.31
C GLY A 269 15.68 11.85 19.93
N LEU A 270 14.41 12.07 19.59
CA LEU A 270 13.86 11.83 18.25
C LEU A 270 13.17 13.07 17.67
N HIS A 271 13.94 14.14 17.48
CA HIS A 271 13.53 15.29 16.65
C HIS A 271 14.17 15.15 15.27
N ALA A 272 13.56 14.35 14.41
CA ALA A 272 13.88 14.34 12.98
C ALA A 272 12.57 14.36 12.20
N CYS A 273 12.45 15.25 11.22
CA CYS A 273 11.41 15.14 10.21
C CYS A 273 11.79 13.99 9.29
N TRP A 274 11.01 12.92 9.34
CA TRP A 274 11.19 11.77 8.46
C TRP A 274 10.38 12.04 7.21
N ALA A 275 10.96 11.87 6.03
CA ALA A 275 10.19 11.72 4.80
C ALA A 275 10.42 10.31 4.26
N MET A 276 9.39 9.50 4.33
CA MET A 276 9.33 8.19 3.73
C MET A 276 8.71 8.31 2.35
N THR A 277 9.36 7.70 1.38
CA THR A 277 8.86 7.56 0.03
C THR A 277 8.57 6.09 -0.17
N LEU A 278 7.30 5.71 -0.18
CA LEU A 278 6.90 4.43 -0.74
C LEU A 278 6.99 4.56 -2.25
N PRO A 279 7.86 3.81 -2.94
CA PRO A 279 8.07 3.92 -4.38
C PRO A 279 6.82 3.57 -5.19
#